data_AF-B7Q7A8-F1
#
_entry.id   AF-B7Q7A8-F1
#
_cell.length_a   1.000
_cell.length_b   1.000
_cell.length_c   1.000
_cell.angle_alpha   90.00
_cell.angle_beta   90.00
_cell.angle_gamma   90.00
#
_symmetry.space_group_name_H-M   'P 1'
#
loop_
_entity.id
_entity.type
_entity.pdbx_description
1 polymer ?
#
loop_
_entity_poly.entity_id
_entity_poly.type
_entity_poly.pdbx_seq_one_letter_code
_entity_poly.pdbx_strand_id
1 'polypeptide(L)'
;MRRAPPFVLGVPLTSRGSSSLAPSEGMADKQSTVSFCPNTAEVRPFHEIPGPKPLPIIGNIWRYMPIIGGNGEEWSRLRHTFQKPLMQQNSMAVYMPVLQDVTWDVANLIRKTRHRTSLEMRDFLTELYRWALECTGVLALNTRLGCLEGKLSLDSEQQRLVEAASETHRIIMLTENGLPFWKFWDTPAYKRLVKSQDFMAGIVNKY
;
A
#
# COMPACT_ATOMS: atom_id res chain seq x y z
N MET A 1 7.55 -26.34 22.06
CA MET A 1 8.12 -24.97 22.06
C MET A 1 9.26 -24.91 21.07
N ARG A 2 9.06 -24.33 19.88
CA ARG A 2 10.14 -24.04 18.93
C ARG A 2 10.22 -22.52 18.81
N ARG A 3 11.36 -21.94 19.20
CA ARG A 3 11.64 -20.50 19.09
C ARG A 3 11.75 -20.16 17.60
N ALA A 4 11.08 -19.09 17.17
CA ALA A 4 11.32 -18.51 15.85
C ALA A 4 12.77 -17.96 15.79
N PRO A 5 13.49 -18.13 14.67
CA PRO A 5 14.81 -17.55 14.51
C PRO A 5 14.73 -16.01 14.42
N PRO A 6 15.80 -15.29 14.81
CA PRO A 6 15.86 -13.84 14.69
C PRO A 6 15.79 -13.41 13.22
N PHE A 7 15.08 -12.31 12.97
CA PHE A 7 15.00 -11.64 11.67
C PHE A 7 16.42 -11.27 11.22
N VAL A 8 16.97 -12.01 10.25
CA VAL A 8 18.28 -11.71 9.66
C VAL A 8 18.07 -10.64 8.60
N LEU A 9 18.52 -9.41 8.86
CA LEU A 9 18.71 -8.40 7.82
C LEU A 9 19.79 -8.91 6.86
N GLY A 10 19.44 -9.18 5.61
CA GLY A 10 20.45 -9.34 4.57
C GLY A 10 19.93 -9.91 3.26
N VAL A 11 19.75 -9.05 2.27
CA VAL A 11 20.44 -9.07 0.96
C VAL A 11 20.44 -7.62 0.44
N PRO A 12 21.57 -7.05 -0.03
CA PRO A 12 21.54 -5.75 -0.70
C PRO A 12 20.84 -5.88 -2.05
N LEU A 13 19.84 -5.04 -2.31
CA LEU A 13 19.31 -4.86 -3.67
C LEU A 13 20.46 -4.37 -4.56
N THR A 14 20.93 -5.23 -5.46
CA THR A 14 22.03 -4.89 -6.38
C THR A 14 21.56 -3.78 -7.32
N SER A 15 22.14 -2.59 -7.19
CA SER A 15 21.97 -1.51 -8.16
C SER A 15 22.64 -1.93 -9.47
N ARG A 16 21.90 -1.88 -10.58
CA ARG A 16 22.45 -2.18 -11.89
C ARG A 16 22.93 -0.89 -12.54
N GLY A 17 24.25 -0.79 -12.71
CA GLY A 17 24.93 -0.16 -13.85
C GLY A 17 24.87 1.36 -13.97
N SER A 18 25.87 2.02 -13.41
CA SER A 18 26.28 3.39 -13.78
C SER A 18 26.67 3.44 -15.25
N SER A 19 26.08 4.35 -16.02
CA SER A 19 26.64 4.79 -17.30
C SER A 19 26.98 6.28 -17.20
N SER A 20 28.25 6.56 -17.47
CA SER A 20 28.95 7.84 -17.32
C SER A 20 28.58 8.82 -18.43
N LEU A 21 28.26 10.08 -18.07
CA LEU A 21 28.49 11.25 -18.92
C LEU A 21 28.99 12.42 -18.05
N ALA A 22 30.10 13.00 -18.49
CA ALA A 22 30.88 14.08 -17.88
C ALA A 22 30.22 15.47 -18.05
N PRO A 23 30.72 16.54 -17.39
CA PRO A 23 29.92 17.68 -16.93
C PRO A 23 29.87 18.84 -17.93
N SER A 24 28.80 19.64 -17.86
CA SER A 24 28.78 21.01 -18.38
C SER A 24 28.29 21.97 -17.30
N GLU A 25 29.09 23.01 -17.09
CA GLU A 25 29.02 24.04 -16.06
C GLU A 25 27.76 24.92 -16.15
N GLY A 26 27.38 25.46 -14.99
CA GLY A 26 26.85 26.82 -14.85
C GLY A 26 25.40 27.08 -15.26
N MET A 27 24.47 26.92 -14.32
CA MET A 27 23.36 27.88 -14.21
C MET A 27 22.80 27.86 -12.78
N ALA A 28 22.81 29.04 -12.17
CA ALA A 28 22.47 29.33 -10.79
C ALA A 28 21.14 28.73 -10.31
N ASP A 29 21.12 28.45 -9.00
CA ASP A 29 19.96 28.13 -8.17
C ASP A 29 18.71 28.91 -8.61
N LYS A 30 17.79 28.21 -9.28
CA LYS A 30 16.39 28.58 -9.25
C LYS A 30 15.72 27.63 -8.29
N GLN A 31 15.71 28.02 -7.01
CA GLN A 31 14.70 27.58 -6.07
C GLN A 31 13.35 27.90 -6.69
N SER A 32 12.79 26.90 -7.36
CA SER A 32 11.39 26.91 -7.80
C SER A 32 10.56 26.92 -6.53
N THR A 33 10.27 28.13 -6.05
CA THR A 33 9.17 28.37 -5.13
C THR A 33 7.94 27.80 -5.80
N VAL A 34 7.51 26.63 -5.34
CA VAL A 34 6.20 26.07 -5.68
C VAL A 34 5.20 27.15 -5.30
N SER A 35 4.65 27.86 -6.29
CA SER A 35 3.64 28.87 -6.06
C SER A 35 2.43 28.16 -5.47
N PHE A 36 2.23 28.32 -4.17
CA PHE A 36 1.05 27.85 -3.47
C PHE A 36 -0.17 28.42 -4.19
N CYS A 37 -1.07 27.55 -4.65
CA CYS A 37 -2.26 27.98 -5.40
C CYS A 37 -3.04 29.02 -4.57
N PRO A 38 -3.36 30.21 -5.10
CA PRO A 38 -3.92 31.32 -4.32
C PRO A 38 -5.41 31.18 -3.99
N ASN A 39 -5.96 29.96 -4.10
CA ASN A 39 -7.32 29.67 -3.68
C ASN A 39 -7.28 28.69 -2.51
N THR A 40 -7.01 29.21 -1.31
CA THR A 40 -7.48 28.58 -0.07
C THR A 40 -9.00 28.72 -0.05
N ALA A 41 -9.70 27.87 -0.80
CA ALA A 41 -11.07 27.54 -0.45
C ALA A 41 -10.99 27.08 1.01
N GLU A 42 -11.57 27.89 1.89
CA GLU A 42 -11.54 27.80 3.34
C GLU A 42 -11.43 26.34 3.82
N VAL A 43 -10.24 25.97 4.31
CA VAL A 43 -9.98 24.60 4.77
C VAL A 43 -10.88 24.37 5.97
N ARG A 44 -11.90 23.52 5.80
CA ARG A 44 -12.84 23.21 6.88
C ARG A 44 -12.07 22.65 8.08
N PRO A 45 -12.41 23.11 9.30
CA PRO A 45 -11.71 22.67 10.49
C PRO A 45 -11.91 21.17 10.72
N PHE A 46 -10.90 20.52 11.29
CA PHE A 46 -10.78 19.05 11.43
C PHE A 46 -12.00 18.35 12.07
N HIS A 47 -12.79 19.07 12.88
CA HIS A 47 -13.98 18.55 13.55
C HIS A 47 -15.20 18.38 12.63
N GLU A 48 -15.16 18.91 11.40
CA GLU A 48 -16.20 18.73 10.38
C GLU A 48 -16.00 17.45 9.54
N ILE A 49 -14.91 16.71 9.76
CA ILE A 49 -14.65 15.47 9.02
C ILE A 49 -15.76 14.47 9.35
N PRO A 50 -16.49 13.93 8.35
CA PRO A 50 -17.56 12.98 8.58
C PRO A 50 -16.96 11.70 9.18
N GLY A 51 -17.14 11.54 10.48
CA GLY A 51 -16.61 10.42 11.23
C GLY A 51 -17.39 10.21 12.53
N PRO A 52 -17.34 8.99 13.09
CA PRO A 52 -17.92 8.72 14.39
C PRO A 52 -17.28 9.64 15.43
N LYS A 53 -18.11 10.41 16.15
CA LYS A 53 -17.60 11.32 17.19
C LYS A 53 -16.94 10.49 18.31
N PRO A 54 -15.72 10.85 18.74
CA PRO A 54 -15.05 10.16 19.84
C PRO A 54 -15.86 10.29 21.13
N LEU A 55 -15.87 9.25 21.97
CA LEU A 55 -16.50 9.31 23.28
C LEU A 55 -15.69 10.20 24.23
N PRO A 56 -16.33 10.89 25.19
CA PRO A 56 -15.60 11.66 26.20
C PRO A 56 -14.64 10.75 26.99
N ILE A 57 -13.45 11.27 27.31
CA ILE A 57 -12.35 10.62 28.06
C ILE A 57 -11.62 9.49 27.31
N ILE A 58 -12.33 8.57 26.65
CA ILE A 58 -11.74 7.36 26.05
C ILE A 58 -11.49 7.53 24.54
N GLY A 59 -12.11 8.51 23.90
CA GLY A 59 -11.94 8.76 22.47
C GLY A 59 -12.42 7.58 21.62
N ASN A 60 -11.60 7.13 20.68
CA ASN A 60 -11.84 5.93 19.86
C ASN A 60 -11.22 4.65 20.46
N ILE A 61 -10.50 4.74 21.58
CA ILE A 61 -9.73 3.62 22.16
C ILE A 61 -10.63 2.44 22.52
N TRP A 62 -11.87 2.70 22.96
CA TRP A 62 -12.84 1.68 23.34
C TRP A 62 -13.15 0.68 22.21
N ARG A 63 -13.10 1.13 20.95
CA ARG A 63 -13.37 0.29 19.78
C ARG A 63 -12.25 -0.72 19.50
N TYR A 64 -11.06 -0.44 20.04
CA TYR A 64 -9.88 -1.28 19.93
C TYR A 64 -9.57 -2.00 21.24
N MET A 65 -10.45 -1.91 22.25
CA MET A 65 -10.24 -2.58 23.52
C MET A 65 -10.35 -4.10 23.37
N PRO A 66 -9.42 -4.86 23.96
CA PRO A 66 -9.35 -6.33 23.95
C PRO A 66 -10.65 -7.08 24.18
N ILE A 67 -11.54 -6.49 24.98
CA ILE A 67 -12.71 -7.13 25.58
C ILE A 67 -13.84 -7.37 24.56
N ILE A 68 -13.93 -6.56 23.49
CA ILE A 68 -15.04 -6.65 22.51
C ILE A 68 -14.75 -7.67 21.40
N GLY A 69 -13.48 -8.07 21.18
CA GLY A 69 -13.07 -8.88 20.03
C GLY A 69 -12.57 -10.29 20.31
N GLY A 70 -12.49 -10.75 21.56
CA GLY A 70 -11.99 -12.08 21.95
C GLY A 70 -10.48 -12.35 21.70
N ASN A 71 -9.85 -11.57 20.81
CA ASN A 71 -8.47 -11.75 20.35
C ASN A 71 -7.49 -10.73 20.94
N GLY A 72 -7.86 -10.01 22.01
CA GLY A 72 -7.14 -8.80 22.41
C GLY A 72 -5.69 -8.99 22.84
N GLU A 73 -5.34 -10.11 23.47
CA GLU A 73 -3.95 -10.41 23.86
C GLU A 73 -3.11 -10.82 22.65
N GLU A 74 -3.61 -11.71 21.79
CA GLU A 74 -2.97 -12.11 20.54
C GLU A 74 -2.79 -10.91 19.59
N TRP A 75 -3.80 -10.07 19.46
CA TRP A 75 -3.74 -8.82 18.70
C TRP A 75 -2.69 -7.85 19.28
N SER A 76 -2.69 -7.67 20.59
CA SER A 76 -1.70 -6.83 21.27
C SER A 76 -0.27 -7.34 21.03
N ARG A 77 -0.07 -8.66 21.13
CA ARG A 77 1.22 -9.31 20.88
C ARG A 77 1.69 -9.11 19.44
N LEU A 78 0.81 -9.39 18.47
CA LEU A 78 1.10 -9.19 17.04
C LEU A 78 1.44 -7.72 16.79
N ARG A 79 0.57 -6.79 17.22
CA ARG A 79 0.79 -5.35 17.05
C ARG A 79 2.13 -4.91 17.65
N HIS A 80 2.45 -5.30 18.88
CA HIS A 80 3.71 -4.91 19.52
C HIS A 80 4.94 -5.38 18.73
N THR A 81 4.86 -6.56 18.12
CA THR A 81 5.92 -7.13 17.27
C THR A 81 6.12 -6.31 15.99
N PHE A 82 5.04 -5.94 15.30
CA PHE A 82 5.10 -5.21 14.02
C PHE A 82 5.20 -3.69 14.15
N GLN A 83 4.74 -3.12 15.27
CA GLN A 83 4.67 -1.67 15.46
C GLN A 83 6.05 -1.02 15.37
N LYS A 84 7.06 -1.61 15.99
CA LYS A 84 8.41 -1.04 16.02
C LYS A 84 9.06 -0.96 14.62
N PRO A 85 9.12 -2.03 13.81
CA PRO A 85 9.69 -1.95 12.47
C PRO A 85 8.85 -1.10 11.49
N LEU A 86 7.52 -1.08 11.62
CA LEU A 86 6.65 -0.35 10.68
C LEU A 86 6.46 1.14 11.01
N MET A 87 6.51 1.51 12.29
CA MET A 87 6.16 2.88 12.74
C MET A 87 7.36 3.72 13.18
N GLN A 88 8.54 3.12 13.38
CA GLN A 88 9.73 3.90 13.75
C GLN A 88 10.46 4.40 12.50
N GLN A 89 10.74 5.70 12.47
CA GLN A 89 11.43 6.37 11.35
C GLN A 89 12.79 5.74 11.04
N ASN A 90 13.56 5.33 12.05
CA ASN A 90 14.87 4.70 11.85
C ASN A 90 14.76 3.37 11.09
N SER A 91 13.74 2.57 11.38
CA SER A 91 13.48 1.31 10.69
C SER A 91 13.02 1.56 9.25
N MET A 92 12.19 2.58 9.05
CA MET A 92 11.68 2.98 7.73
C MET A 92 12.74 3.63 6.83
N ALA A 93 13.77 4.24 7.42
CA ALA A 93 14.84 4.91 6.68
C ALA A 93 15.58 3.95 5.73
N VAL A 94 15.67 2.67 6.08
CA VAL A 94 16.30 1.63 5.23
C VAL A 94 15.50 1.36 3.96
N TYR A 95 14.17 1.46 4.01
CA TYR A 95 13.29 1.23 2.86
C TYR A 95 13.10 2.48 2.00
N MET A 96 13.41 3.66 2.53
CA MET A 96 13.12 4.95 1.86
C MET A 96 13.70 5.07 0.45
N PRO A 97 14.98 4.71 0.18
CA PRO A 97 15.52 4.80 -1.17
C PRO A 97 14.75 3.93 -2.17
N VAL A 98 14.39 2.71 -1.77
CA VAL A 98 13.67 1.76 -2.62
C VAL A 98 12.23 2.23 -2.89
N LEU A 99 11.55 2.77 -1.87
CA LEU A 99 10.21 3.34 -2.03
C LEU A 99 10.23 4.59 -2.92
N GLN A 100 11.31 5.37 -2.87
CA GLN A 100 11.50 6.50 -3.76
C GLN A 100 11.67 6.04 -5.21
N ASP A 101 12.42 4.96 -5.46
CA ASP A 101 12.53 4.35 -6.78
C ASP A 101 11.17 3.85 -7.30
N VAL A 102 10.40 3.14 -6.46
CA VAL A 102 9.03 2.70 -6.78
C VAL A 102 8.11 3.88 -7.11
N THR A 103 8.27 5.00 -6.40
CA THR A 103 7.51 6.23 -6.66
C THR A 103 7.91 6.88 -8.00
N TRP A 104 9.19 6.86 -8.35
CA TRP A 104 9.64 7.31 -9.66
C TRP A 104 9.13 6.43 -10.79
N ASP A 105 9.11 5.12 -10.58
CA ASP A 105 8.61 4.15 -11.56
C ASP A 105 7.15 4.41 -11.91
N VAL A 106 6.26 4.58 -10.90
CA VAL A 106 4.86 4.91 -11.16
C VAL A 106 4.71 6.29 -11.80
N ALA A 107 5.48 7.30 -11.37
CA ALA A 107 5.43 8.63 -11.98
C ALA A 107 5.83 8.60 -13.47
N ASN A 108 6.85 7.84 -13.81
CA ASN A 108 7.30 7.64 -15.18
C ASN A 108 6.29 6.86 -16.01
N LEU A 109 5.65 5.86 -15.41
CA LEU A 109 4.56 5.12 -16.05
C LEU A 109 3.39 6.04 -16.37
N ILE A 110 2.89 6.81 -15.39
CA ILE A 110 1.81 7.80 -15.57
C ILE A 110 2.14 8.76 -16.70
N ARG A 111 3.37 9.29 -16.76
CA ARG A 111 3.80 10.20 -17.84
C ARG A 111 3.71 9.56 -19.22
N LYS A 112 3.95 8.25 -19.32
CA LYS A 112 3.92 7.48 -20.58
C LYS A 112 2.50 7.07 -20.99
N THR A 113 1.63 6.76 -20.03
CA THR A 113 0.30 6.20 -20.29
C THR A 113 -0.82 7.24 -20.33
N ARG A 114 -0.66 8.38 -19.65
CA ARG A 114 -1.65 9.47 -19.66
C ARG A 114 -1.89 10.01 -21.07
N HIS A 115 -3.08 10.54 -21.29
CA HIS A 115 -3.45 11.19 -22.53
C HIS A 115 -2.57 12.43 -22.77
N ARG A 116 -2.03 12.58 -23.99
CA ARG A 116 -1.01 13.60 -24.30
C ARG A 116 -1.49 15.04 -24.12
N THR A 117 -2.77 15.30 -24.38
CA THR A 117 -3.32 16.66 -24.38
C THR A 117 -4.06 16.97 -23.09
N SER A 118 -4.97 16.09 -22.66
CA SER A 118 -5.75 16.31 -21.43
C SER A 118 -4.97 16.00 -20.16
N LEU A 119 -3.83 15.29 -20.27
CA LEU A 119 -3.02 14.84 -19.15
C LEU A 119 -3.73 13.85 -18.20
N GLU A 120 -4.89 13.36 -18.58
CA GLU A 120 -5.72 12.43 -17.79
C GLU A 120 -5.36 10.97 -18.03
N MET A 121 -5.66 10.14 -17.04
CA MET A 121 -5.49 8.68 -17.11
C MET A 121 -6.86 8.02 -17.15
N ARG A 122 -7.03 7.05 -18.05
CA ARG A 122 -8.31 6.32 -18.19
C ARG A 122 -8.62 5.47 -16.96
N ASP A 123 -7.61 4.81 -16.41
CA ASP A 123 -7.75 3.92 -15.26
C ASP A 123 -6.62 4.19 -14.25
N PHE A 124 -6.73 5.32 -13.54
CA PHE A 124 -5.76 5.69 -12.52
C PHE A 124 -5.79 4.74 -11.32
N LEU A 125 -6.95 4.15 -11.02
CA LEU A 125 -7.12 3.29 -9.86
C LEU A 125 -6.31 2.00 -9.99
N THR A 126 -6.28 1.39 -11.19
CA THR A 126 -5.42 0.23 -11.46
C THR A 126 -3.94 0.58 -11.24
N GLU A 127 -3.49 1.74 -11.70
CA GLU A 127 -2.10 2.17 -11.52
C GLU A 127 -1.76 2.46 -10.06
N LEU A 128 -2.74 2.96 -9.29
CA LEU A 128 -2.62 3.14 -7.85
C LEU A 128 -2.50 1.79 -7.12
N TYR A 129 -3.28 0.78 -7.50
CA TYR A 129 -3.16 -0.57 -6.94
C TYR A 129 -1.80 -1.19 -7.24
N ARG A 130 -1.30 -1.04 -8.47
CA ARG A 130 0.03 -1.54 -8.86
C ARG A 130 1.14 -0.91 -8.02
N TRP A 131 1.08 0.40 -7.81
CA TRP A 131 2.02 1.12 -6.95
C TRP A 131 1.92 0.69 -5.49
N ALA A 132 0.70 0.60 -4.94
CA ALA A 132 0.48 0.20 -3.55
C ALA A 132 0.98 -1.23 -3.29
N LEU A 133 0.75 -2.15 -4.23
CA LEU A 133 1.24 -3.53 -4.16
C LEU A 133 2.77 -3.59 -4.24
N GLU A 134 3.40 -2.80 -5.12
CA GLU A 134 4.86 -2.75 -5.20
C GLU A 134 5.48 -2.23 -3.89
N CYS A 135 4.92 -1.17 -3.31
CA CYS A 135 5.31 -0.66 -1.99
C CYS A 135 5.12 -1.72 -0.89
N THR A 136 4.00 -2.45 -0.92
CA THR A 136 3.71 -3.50 0.05
C THR A 136 4.68 -4.67 -0.08
N GLY A 137 5.05 -5.06 -1.30
CA GLY A 137 6.08 -6.07 -1.55
C GLY A 137 7.42 -5.68 -0.94
N VAL A 138 7.84 -4.43 -1.09
CA VAL A 138 9.08 -3.92 -0.50
C VAL A 138 9.02 -3.96 1.03
N LEU A 139 7.92 -3.50 1.63
CA LEU A 139 7.81 -3.38 3.10
C LEU A 139 7.55 -4.71 3.81
N ALA A 140 6.70 -5.56 3.23
CA ALA A 140 6.24 -6.79 3.88
C ALA A 140 7.05 -8.02 3.46
N LEU A 141 7.54 -8.06 2.22
CA LEU A 141 8.21 -9.22 1.63
C LEU A 141 9.67 -8.94 1.26
N ASN A 142 10.16 -7.71 1.50
CA ASN A 142 11.50 -7.26 1.13
C ASN A 142 11.85 -7.55 -0.35
N THR A 143 10.87 -7.43 -1.25
CA THR A 143 11.03 -7.73 -2.68
C THR A 143 10.26 -6.77 -3.59
N ARG A 144 10.70 -6.65 -4.84
CA ARG A 144 9.98 -5.97 -5.92
C ARG A 144 9.07 -7.00 -6.60
N LEU A 145 7.76 -6.82 -6.51
CA LEU A 145 6.79 -7.77 -7.08
C LEU A 145 6.70 -7.68 -8.60
N GLY A 146 7.23 -6.60 -9.19
CA GLY A 146 7.16 -6.35 -10.62
C GLY A 146 5.80 -5.82 -11.07
N CYS A 147 4.95 -5.39 -10.12
CA CYS A 147 3.63 -4.85 -10.43
C CYS A 147 3.72 -3.61 -11.30
N LEU A 148 4.81 -2.84 -11.29
CA LEU A 148 5.02 -1.64 -12.11
C LEU A 148 5.76 -1.88 -13.44
N GLU A 149 6.14 -3.12 -13.75
CA GLU A 149 6.77 -3.46 -15.03
C GLU A 149 5.83 -3.19 -16.20
N GLY A 150 6.36 -2.86 -17.38
CA GLY A 150 5.62 -2.27 -18.52
C GLY A 150 4.29 -2.92 -18.92
N LYS A 151 4.22 -3.57 -20.09
CA LYS A 151 3.00 -4.28 -20.50
C LYS A 151 2.97 -5.64 -19.81
N LEU A 152 2.32 -5.71 -18.66
CA LEU A 152 1.98 -6.99 -18.02
C LEU A 152 1.08 -7.81 -18.96
N SER A 153 1.37 -9.10 -19.12
CA SER A 153 0.44 -10.00 -19.79
C SER A 153 -0.81 -10.16 -18.93
N LEU A 154 -1.97 -10.32 -19.56
CA LEU A 154 -3.24 -10.51 -18.84
C LEU A 154 -3.19 -11.73 -17.89
N ASP A 155 -2.44 -12.76 -18.27
CA ASP A 155 -2.27 -13.98 -17.46
C ASP A 155 -1.07 -13.92 -16.50
N SER A 156 -0.39 -12.77 -16.38
CA SER A 156 0.74 -12.63 -15.46
C SER A 156 0.31 -12.75 -13.99
N GLU A 157 1.22 -13.25 -13.15
CA GLU A 157 1.02 -13.31 -11.71
C GLU A 157 0.72 -11.93 -11.12
N GLN A 158 1.43 -10.90 -11.59
CA GLN A 158 1.28 -9.51 -11.17
C GLN A 158 -0.08 -8.94 -11.53
N GLN A 159 -0.56 -9.17 -12.76
CA GLN A 159 -1.88 -8.69 -13.18
C GLN A 159 -3.00 -9.35 -12.35
N ARG A 160 -2.89 -10.66 -12.10
CA ARG A 160 -3.81 -11.40 -11.24
C ARG A 160 -3.77 -10.94 -9.78
N LEU A 161 -2.60 -10.53 -9.29
CA LEU A 161 -2.44 -9.97 -7.94
C LEU A 161 -3.15 -8.61 -7.83
N VAL A 162 -2.99 -7.75 -8.82
CA VAL A 162 -3.68 -6.44 -8.90
C VAL A 162 -5.19 -6.64 -8.95
N GLU A 163 -5.67 -7.59 -9.76
CA GLU A 163 -7.09 -7.92 -9.84
C GLU A 163 -7.63 -8.46 -8.51
N ALA A 164 -6.91 -9.38 -7.85
CA ALA A 164 -7.31 -9.94 -6.56
C ALA A 164 -7.39 -8.86 -5.45
N ALA A 165 -6.46 -7.91 -5.44
CA ALA A 165 -6.47 -6.80 -4.49
C ALA A 165 -7.65 -5.84 -4.75
N SER A 166 -7.86 -5.45 -6.01
CA SER A 166 -8.97 -4.59 -6.42
C SER A 166 -10.33 -5.23 -6.13
N GLU A 167 -10.47 -6.52 -6.44
CA GLU A 167 -11.69 -7.28 -6.20
C GLU A 167 -11.99 -7.44 -4.70
N THR A 168 -10.96 -7.71 -3.90
CA THR A 168 -11.08 -7.73 -2.43
C THR A 168 -11.67 -6.42 -1.95
N HIS A 169 -11.09 -5.30 -2.37
CA HIS A 169 -11.52 -3.97 -1.95
C HIS A 169 -12.98 -3.69 -2.36
N ARG A 170 -13.41 -4.18 -3.52
CA ARG A 170 -14.78 -4.02 -4.02
C ARG A 170 -15.80 -4.85 -3.24
N ILE A 171 -15.42 -6.04 -2.79
CA ILE A 171 -16.35 -7.01 -2.17
C ILE A 171 -16.38 -6.92 -0.65
N ILE A 172 -15.28 -6.49 -0.02
CA ILE A 172 -15.15 -6.46 1.45
C ILE A 172 -16.32 -5.74 2.11
N MET A 173 -16.74 -4.60 1.56
CA MET A 173 -17.84 -3.79 2.10
C MET A 173 -19.19 -4.50 2.04
N LEU A 174 -19.43 -5.32 1.02
CA LEU A 174 -20.65 -6.13 0.89
C LEU A 174 -20.68 -7.25 1.93
N THR A 175 -19.53 -7.87 2.20
CA THR A 175 -19.41 -8.99 3.13
C THR A 175 -19.37 -8.56 4.60
N GLU A 176 -18.82 -7.38 4.90
CA GLU A 176 -18.65 -6.88 6.27
C GLU A 176 -19.85 -6.06 6.77
N ASN A 177 -20.46 -5.23 5.92
CA ASN A 177 -21.58 -4.36 6.34
C ASN A 177 -22.97 -4.96 6.07
N GLY A 178 -23.04 -6.00 5.24
CA GLY A 178 -24.27 -6.73 4.97
C GLY A 178 -24.68 -7.64 6.13
N LEU A 179 -25.88 -8.21 6.04
CA LEU A 179 -26.25 -9.33 6.90
C LEU A 179 -25.28 -10.51 6.62
N PRO A 180 -24.78 -11.20 7.65
CA PRO A 180 -23.71 -12.19 7.52
C PRO A 180 -24.21 -13.54 6.99
N PHE A 181 -24.96 -13.54 5.88
CA PHE A 181 -25.50 -14.74 5.24
C PHE A 181 -24.43 -15.75 4.87
N TRP A 182 -23.21 -15.27 4.59
CA TRP A 182 -22.03 -16.09 4.33
C TRP A 182 -21.66 -17.04 5.49
N LYS A 183 -22.13 -16.79 6.72
CA LYS A 183 -21.96 -17.71 7.85
C LYS A 183 -22.84 -18.95 7.76
N PHE A 184 -23.93 -18.88 6.98
CA PHE A 184 -24.90 -19.96 6.84
C PHE A 184 -24.77 -20.65 5.48
N TRP A 185 -24.43 -19.92 4.42
CA TRP A 185 -24.17 -20.46 3.10
C TRP A 185 -23.15 -19.61 2.35
N ASP A 186 -22.27 -20.24 1.58
CA ASP A 186 -21.26 -19.54 0.81
C ASP A 186 -21.90 -18.68 -0.31
N THR A 187 -22.10 -17.40 -0.01
CA THR A 187 -22.62 -16.45 -0.99
C THR A 187 -21.63 -16.26 -2.15
N PRO A 188 -22.08 -15.93 -3.38
CA PRO A 188 -21.18 -15.68 -4.50
C PRO A 188 -20.14 -14.59 -4.22
N ALA A 189 -20.53 -13.55 -3.48
CA ALA A 189 -19.62 -12.49 -3.05
C ALA A 189 -18.53 -13.04 -2.10
N TYR A 190 -18.92 -13.82 -1.09
CA TYR A 190 -17.97 -14.44 -0.17
C TYR A 190 -17.00 -15.39 -0.87
N LYS A 191 -17.48 -16.23 -1.80
CA LYS A 191 -16.60 -17.13 -2.59
C LYS A 191 -15.56 -16.36 -3.40
N ARG A 192 -15.94 -15.22 -4.00
CA ARG A 192 -15.02 -14.35 -4.72
C ARG A 192 -13.98 -13.71 -3.78
N LEU A 193 -14.41 -13.26 -2.60
CA LEU A 193 -13.50 -12.75 -1.58
C LEU A 193 -12.48 -13.80 -1.15
N VAL A 194 -12.93 -15.00 -0.79
CA VAL A 194 -12.04 -16.13 -0.40
C VAL A 194 -11.06 -16.45 -1.51
N LYS A 195 -11.53 -16.59 -2.76
CA LYS A 195 -10.65 -16.85 -3.92
C LYS A 195 -9.55 -15.77 -4.08
N SER A 196 -9.90 -14.49 -3.94
CA SER A 196 -8.93 -13.39 -4.05
C SER A 196 -7.94 -13.41 -2.88
N GLN A 197 -8.41 -13.65 -1.66
CA GLN A 197 -7.57 -13.74 -0.47
C GLN A 197 -6.61 -14.94 -0.53
N ASP A 198 -7.09 -16.12 -0.94
CA ASP A 198 -6.28 -17.33 -1.09
C ASP A 198 -5.16 -17.13 -2.12
N PHE A 199 -5.46 -16.45 -3.24
CA PHE A 199 -4.44 -16.12 -4.23
C PHE A 199 -3.36 -15.20 -3.63
N MET A 200 -3.75 -14.12 -2.94
CA MET A 200 -2.81 -13.20 -2.30
C MET A 200 -1.98 -13.89 -1.21
N ALA A 201 -2.60 -14.76 -0.40
CA ALA A 201 -1.90 -15.58 0.59
C ALA A 201 -0.89 -16.53 -0.06
N GLY A 202 -1.24 -17.11 -1.21
CA GLY A 202 -0.33 -17.91 -2.02
C GLY A 202 0.91 -17.13 -2.48
N ILE A 203 0.75 -15.86 -2.87
CA ILE A 203 1.88 -14.97 -3.19
C ILE A 203 2.73 -14.71 -1.95
N VAL A 204 2.12 -14.36 -0.82
CA VAL A 204 2.88 -14.09 0.42
C VAL A 204 3.69 -15.32 0.86
N ASN A 205 3.12 -16.53 0.76
CA ASN A 205 3.82 -17.76 1.14
C ASN A 205 4.95 -18.17 0.17
N LYS A 206 5.01 -17.58 -1.02
CA LYS A 206 6.05 -17.85 -2.02
C LYS A 206 7.36 -17.12 -1.70
N TYR A 207 7.30 -16.02 -0.96
CA TYR A 207 8.44 -15.17 -0.58
C TYR A 207 8.80 -15.39 0.89
#